data_AF-A0A183MTT7-F1
#
_entry.id   AF-A0A183MTT7-F1
#
_cell.length_a   1.000
_cell.length_b   1.000
_cell.length_c   1.000
_cell.angle_alpha   90.00
_cell.angle_beta   90.00
_cell.angle_gamma   90.00
#
_symmetry.space_group_name_H-M   'P 1'
#
loop_
_entity.id
_entity.type
_entity.pdbx_description
1 polymer ?
#
loop_
_entity_poly.entity_id
_entity_poly.type
_entity_poly.pdbx_seq_one_letter_code
_entity_poly.pdbx_strand_id
1 'polypeptide(L)' 'MLKGDLEKHSVTFEWTFSDTLHDREIRFDSGWIVKIGRGLDYIRRPEHKFCGLGVHDYDFRTCSATTIDIFHSSILRQDT' A
#
# COMPACT_ATOMS: atom_id res chain seq x y z
N MET A 1 10.44 -14.51 -9.13
CA MET A 1 10.08 -13.08 -9.20
C MET A 1 8.60 -12.94 -8.91
N LEU A 2 8.16 -11.84 -8.29
CA LEU A 2 6.79 -11.67 -7.78
C LEU A 2 5.69 -12.01 -8.80
N LYS A 3 5.84 -11.55 -10.05
CA LYS A 3 4.89 -11.85 -11.14
C LYS A 3 4.61 -13.34 -11.31
N GLY A 4 5.67 -14.13 -11.49
CA GLY A 4 5.55 -15.55 -11.77
C GLY A 4 5.11 -16.37 -10.54
N ASP A 5 5.20 -15.81 -9.33
CA ASP A 5 4.69 -16.47 -8.14
C ASP A 5 3.18 -16.23 -7.96
N LEU A 6 2.72 -15.02 -8.26
CA LEU A 6 1.29 -14.67 -8.30
C LEU A 6 0.55 -15.39 -9.44
N GLU A 7 1.19 -15.55 -10.59
CA GLU A 7 0.62 -16.24 -11.75
C GLU A 7 0.29 -17.72 -11.46
N LYS A 8 1.12 -18.41 -10.65
CA LYS A 8 0.83 -19.78 -10.17
C LYS A 8 -0.46 -19.88 -9.36
N HIS A 9 -0.88 -18.76 -8.75
CA HIS A 9 -2.09 -18.65 -7.95
C HIS A 9 -3.22 -17.96 -8.72
N SER A 10 -3.12 -17.89 -10.05
CA SER A 10 -4.11 -17.24 -10.92
C SER A 10 -4.32 -15.75 -10.64
N VAL A 11 -3.30 -15.07 -10.14
CA VAL A 11 -3.30 -13.62 -9.91
C VAL A 11 -2.43 -12.93 -10.96
N THR A 12 -3.07 -12.12 -11.81
CA THR A 12 -2.38 -11.30 -12.81
C THR A 12 -1.75 -10.07 -12.15
N PHE A 13 -0.43 -9.92 -12.27
CA PHE A 13 0.31 -8.77 -11.75
C PHE A 13 0.93 -7.96 -12.88
N GLU A 14 0.47 -6.72 -13.03
CA GLU A 14 0.95 -5.76 -14.02
C GLU A 14 1.60 -4.56 -13.31
N TRP A 15 2.71 -4.06 -13.87
CA TRP A 15 3.36 -2.85 -13.37
C TRP A 15 3.88 -2.03 -14.54
N THR A 16 3.90 -0.71 -14.33
CA THR A 16 4.47 0.26 -15.25
C THR A 16 5.34 1.22 -14.45
N PHE A 17 6.40 1.72 -15.07
CA PHE A 17 7.26 2.74 -14.47
C PHE A 17 6.94 4.08 -15.13
N SER A 18 6.82 5.11 -14.30
CA SER A 18 6.58 6.48 -14.73
C SER A 18 7.36 7.41 -13.82
N ASP A 19 8.28 8.18 -14.38
CA ASP A 19 9.11 9.13 -13.62
C ASP A 19 8.35 10.37 -13.16
N THR A 20 7.16 10.60 -13.72
CA THR A 20 6.29 11.74 -13.39
C THR A 20 5.27 11.42 -12.29
N LEU A 21 5.23 10.17 -11.81
CA LEU A 21 4.26 9.74 -10.81
C LEU A 21 4.75 10.08 -9.40
N HIS A 22 4.07 11.01 -8.73
CA HIS A 22 4.37 11.40 -7.35
C HIS A 22 3.26 11.03 -6.37
N ASP A 23 2.05 10.80 -6.86
CA ASP A 23 0.88 10.50 -6.04
C ASP A 23 0.88 9.06 -5.54
N ARG A 24 0.46 8.89 -4.29
CA ARG A 24 0.45 7.60 -3.58
C ARG A 24 -0.99 7.22 -3.27
N GLU A 25 -1.52 6.31 -4.06
CA GLU A 25 -2.93 5.92 -3.99
C GLU A 25 -3.10 4.41 -4.17
N ILE A 26 -4.03 3.84 -3.41
CA ILE A 26 -4.53 2.48 -3.55
C ILE A 26 -6.00 2.58 -3.94
N ARG A 27 -6.38 1.94 -5.05
CA ARG A 27 -7.77 1.87 -5.52
C ARG A 27 -8.27 0.45 -5.48
N PHE A 28 -9.45 0.27 -4.91
CA PHE A 28 -10.18 -0.98 -4.91
C PHE A 28 -11.31 -0.94 -5.94
N ASP A 29 -11.63 -2.10 -6.51
CA ASP A 29 -12.72 -2.32 -7.46
C ASP A 29 -14.11 -1.99 -6.87
N SER A 30 -14.26 -2.22 -5.57
CA SER A 30 -15.41 -1.81 -4.75
C SER A 30 -15.63 -0.30 -4.70
N GLY A 31 -14.69 0.51 -5.19
CA GLY A 31 -14.79 1.96 -5.24
C GLY A 31 -14.12 2.68 -4.07
N TRP A 32 -13.53 1.95 -3.13
CA TRP A 32 -12.72 2.55 -2.06
C TRP A 32 -11.38 3.03 -2.60
N ILE A 33 -10.95 4.19 -2.13
CA ILE A 33 -9.68 4.81 -2.49
C ILE A 33 -8.98 5.21 -1.20
N VAL A 34 -7.74 4.75 -1.03
CA VAL A 34 -6.92 5.05 0.15
C VAL A 34 -5.67 5.78 -0.29
N LYS A 35 -5.49 7.00 0.20
CA LYS A 35 -4.28 7.80 -0.01
C LYS A 35 -3.45 7.78 1.26
N ILE A 36 -2.18 7.39 1.13
CA ILE A 36 -1.26 7.29 2.25
C ILE A 36 -0.12 8.26 2.01
N GLY A 37 0.10 9.20 2.93
CA GLY A 37 1.09 10.26 2.77
C GLY A 37 2.49 9.76 2.45
N ARG A 38 2.91 8.58 2.97
CA ARG A 38 4.20 7.91 2.68
C ARG A 38 4.09 6.70 1.75
N GLY A 39 2.88 6.35 1.30
CA GLY A 39 2.64 5.11 0.55
C GLY A 39 2.81 3.89 1.45
N LEU A 40 3.25 2.77 0.91
CA LEU A 40 3.48 1.54 1.68
C LEU A 40 4.74 1.58 2.57
N ASP A 41 5.55 2.64 2.48
CA ASP A 41 6.79 2.83 3.25
C ASP A 41 6.61 3.74 4.49
N TYR A 42 5.61 3.43 5.30
CA TYR A 42 5.41 4.10 6.60
C TYR A 42 5.97 3.28 7.78
N ILE A 43 6.28 2.00 7.57
CA ILE A 43 6.71 1.08 8.63
C ILE A 43 8.21 1.21 8.86
N ARG A 44 8.64 1.51 10.09
CA ARG A 44 10.06 1.65 10.42
C ARG A 44 10.75 0.30 10.46
N ARG A 45 12.03 0.27 10.11
CA ARG A 45 12.89 -0.94 10.21
C ARG A 45 12.82 -1.51 11.64
N PRO A 46 12.75 -2.84 11.82
CA PRO A 46 12.74 -3.43 13.15
C PRO A 46 14.09 -3.21 13.84
N GLU A 47 14.08 -3.15 15.16
CA GLU A 47 15.31 -2.98 15.97
C GLU A 47 16.27 -4.17 15.81
N HIS A 48 15.71 -5.37 15.69
CA HIS A 48 16.44 -6.61 15.50
C HIS A 48 16.12 -7.24 14.16
N LYS A 49 17.13 -7.89 13.55
CA LYS A 49 17.01 -8.42 12.18
C LYS A 49 16.30 -9.77 12.08
N PHE A 50 16.33 -10.60 13.13
CA PHE A 50 15.94 -12.01 13.05
C PHE A 50 15.10 -12.52 14.23
N CYS A 51 15.11 -11.84 15.37
CA CYS A 51 14.42 -12.27 16.57
C CYS A 51 13.75 -11.07 17.25
N GLY A 52 12.57 -11.30 17.82
CA GLY A 52 11.81 -10.28 18.55
C GLY A 52 10.45 -9.96 17.94
N LEU A 53 9.65 -9.22 18.72
CA LEU A 53 8.34 -8.71 18.31
C LEU A 53 8.52 -7.68 17.18
N GLY A 54 7.64 -7.72 16.18
CA GLY A 54 7.72 -6.76 15.06
C GLY A 54 8.58 -7.19 13.86
N VAL A 55 9.27 -8.33 13.92
CA VAL A 55 10.12 -8.79 12.80
C VAL A 55 9.29 -9.34 11.65
N HIS A 56 8.37 -10.27 11.96
CA HIS A 56 7.50 -10.92 10.98
C HIS A 56 6.08 -10.35 10.97
N ASP A 57 5.59 -10.00 12.17
CA ASP A 57 4.29 -9.39 12.36
C ASP A 57 4.45 -7.86 12.39
N TYR A 58 3.80 -7.18 11.45
CA TYR A 58 3.91 -5.75 11.28
C TYR A 58 3.03 -4.96 12.26
N ASP A 59 2.07 -5.58 12.93
CA ASP A 59 1.20 -4.90 13.91
C ASP A 59 1.97 -4.43 15.14
N PHE A 60 3.09 -5.09 15.45
CA PHE A 60 4.01 -4.70 16.52
C PHE A 60 5.15 -3.77 16.05
N ARG A 61 5.19 -3.37 14.77
CA ARG A 61 6.21 -2.45 14.25
C ARG A 61 5.88 -1.01 14.58
N THR A 62 6.90 -0.27 14.99
CA THR A 62 6.79 1.19 15.04
C THR A 62 6.63 1.77 13.63
N CYS A 63 5.78 2.79 13.51
CA CYS A 63 5.51 3.47 12.25
C CYS A 63 6.05 4.90 12.28
N SER A 64 6.37 5.42 11.10
CA SER A 64 6.65 6.85 10.91
C SER A 64 5.32 7.59 10.77
N ALA A 65 5.28 8.82 11.28
CA ALA A 65 4.09 9.66 11.18
C ALA A 65 3.66 9.81 9.70
N THR A 66 2.39 9.52 9.43
CA THR A 66 1.79 9.66 8.10
C THR A 66 0.29 9.92 8.25
N THR A 67 -0.30 10.50 7.21
CA THR A 67 -1.75 10.68 7.10
C THR A 67 -2.32 9.58 6.22
N ILE A 68 -3.53 9.12 6.55
CA ILE A 68 -4.29 8.16 5.76
C ILE A 68 -5.64 8.79 5.49
N ASP A 69 -5.88 9.10 4.22
CA ASP A 69 -7.13 9.69 3.75
C ASP A 69 -7.92 8.61 3.00
N ILE A 70 -9.16 8.38 3.42
CA ILE A 70 -10.03 7.33 2.88
C ILE A 70 -11.20 8.00 2.16
N PHE A 71 -11.37 7.63 0.89
CA PHE A 71 -12.43 8.14 0.02
C PHE A 71 -13.24 7.00 -0.57
N HIS A 72 -14.45 7.30 -1.01
CA HIS A 72 -15.28 6.39 -1.77
C HIS A 72 -15.70 7.04 -3.09
N SER A 73 -15.58 6.30 -4.19
CA SER A 73 -15.84 6.80 -5.55
C SER A 73 -17.27 7.30 -5.77
N SER A 74 -18.25 6.86 -4.98
CA SER A 74 -19.63 7.38 -5.06
C SER A 74 -19.73 8.85 -4.64
N ILE A 75 -18.85 9.30 -3.74
CA ILE A 75 -18.84 10.67 -3.21
C ILE A 75 -18.18 11.61 -4.23
N LEU A 76 -17.19 11.12 -4.98
CA LEU A 76 -16.46 11.89 -6.00
C LEU A 76 -17.27 12.13 -7.28
N ARG A 77 -18.39 11.42 -7.49
CA ARG A 77 -19.25 11.54 -8.67
C ARG A 77 -20.37 12.59 -8.54
N GLN A 78 -20.49 13.29 -7.40
CA GLN A 78 -21.57 14.26 -7.18
C GLN A 78 -21.26 15.68 -7.68
N ASP A 79 -20.05 15.96 -8.18
CA ASP A 79 -19.64 17.29 -8.65
C ASP A 79 -19.65 17.46 -10.19
N THR A 80 -20.56 16.80 -10.91
CA THR A 80 -20.84 17.07 -12.34
C THR A 80 -22.34 17.08 -12.59
#